data_AF-A0A9P9F294-F1
#
_entry.id   AF-A0A9P9F294-F1
#
_cell.length_a   1.000
_cell.length_b   1.000
_cell.length_c   1.000
_cell.angle_alpha   90.00
_cell.angle_beta   90.00
_cell.angle_gamma   90.00
#
_symmetry.space_group_name_H-M   'P 1'
#
loop_
_entity.id
_entity.type
_entity.pdbx_description
1 polymer ?
#
loop_
_entity_poly.entity_id
_entity_poly.type
_entity_poly.pdbx_seq_one_letter_code
_entity_poly.pdbx_strand_id
1 'polypeptide(L)'
;MCLQPASLKEPLGKPPGTKVDMTRRLVIDLCKKARDIFITQPILIELIAPLKVCGDIYGQYYQLLRMFESCGFPPKANYLFLGNYVGKGRQSIETMCLLLAYKIKYPENFFLLRGNHESSFVNKEDGFYAECALRFDPKVCDYFNDCFNCMPVASVIGDKIFAVHGGLSPELQSLEQIRRFVRPTTIPKDGLLHDMLWAQPEANLSGWGERQIQGSLAFGPDVVESFLEKHHLDLICRSSQFVQTGYEFFARRRLVTLFTTPNYLGIHDNDGAVMCVEEDLVCTFQIIPPMSQQVKDLWYDETPEERKATDPVVPVRHRPLG
;
A
#
# COMPACT_ATOMS: atom_id res chain seq x y z
N MET A 1 -7.62 26.09 -8.97
CA MET A 1 -8.71 25.09 -8.98
C MET A 1 -8.27 23.95 -8.07
N CYS A 2 -8.45 24.15 -6.76
CA CYS A 2 -8.02 23.20 -5.73
C CYS A 2 -9.20 22.27 -5.46
N LEU A 3 -9.03 20.98 -5.74
CA LEU A 3 -9.77 19.97 -5.00
C LEU A 3 -9.49 20.25 -3.52
N GLN A 4 -10.48 20.73 -2.80
CA GLN A 4 -10.41 20.61 -1.36
C GLN A 4 -10.63 19.14 -1.06
N PRO A 5 -9.77 18.47 -0.27
CA PRO A 5 -10.00 17.09 0.15
C PRO A 5 -11.41 16.85 0.72
N ALA A 6 -12.10 17.91 1.13
CA ALA A 6 -13.50 17.92 1.53
C ALA A 6 -14.46 17.26 0.53
N SER A 7 -14.32 17.45 -0.80
CA SER A 7 -15.27 16.83 -1.75
C SER A 7 -15.02 15.33 -1.93
N LEU A 8 -13.77 14.88 -1.76
CA LEU A 8 -13.45 13.45 -1.72
C LEU A 8 -13.93 12.81 -0.42
N LYS A 9 -14.11 13.58 0.66
CA LYS A 9 -14.72 13.10 1.91
C LYS A 9 -16.24 13.00 1.85
N GLU A 10 -16.92 13.52 0.83
CA GLU A 10 -18.39 13.49 0.72
C GLU A 10 -19.05 12.12 0.85
N PRO A 11 -18.39 10.99 0.51
CA PRO A 11 -18.95 9.67 0.76
C PRO A 11 -18.99 9.25 2.24
N LEU A 12 -18.34 9.99 3.15
CA LEU A 12 -18.52 9.81 4.58
C LEU A 12 -19.99 10.06 4.95
N GLY A 13 -20.64 9.03 5.48
CA GLY A 13 -22.08 9.05 5.78
C GLY A 13 -23.00 8.72 4.60
N LYS A 14 -22.47 8.41 3.41
CA LYS A 14 -23.24 7.89 2.27
C LYS A 14 -23.09 6.36 2.15
N PRO A 15 -24.02 5.65 1.47
CA PRO A 15 -23.93 4.21 1.28
C PRO A 15 -22.61 3.80 0.59
N PRO A 16 -21.91 2.77 1.09
CA PRO A 16 -20.71 2.25 0.44
C PRO A 16 -20.87 1.86 -1.01
N GLY A 17 -19.78 2.03 -1.76
CA GLY A 17 -19.82 2.04 -3.22
C GLY A 17 -20.26 3.36 -3.84
N THR A 18 -20.67 4.38 -3.05
CA THR A 18 -20.93 5.71 -3.60
C THR A 18 -19.66 6.26 -4.23
N LYS A 19 -19.72 6.43 -5.55
CA LYS A 19 -18.64 7.02 -6.33
C LYS A 19 -18.56 8.51 -6.07
N VAL A 20 -17.34 9.04 -6.09
CA VAL A 20 -17.14 10.50 -6.09
C VAL A 20 -17.18 10.97 -7.55
N ASP A 21 -18.03 11.95 -7.83
CA ASP A 21 -18.04 12.59 -9.14
C ASP A 21 -16.75 13.40 -9.32
N MET A 22 -15.86 12.89 -10.16
CA MET A 22 -14.56 13.48 -10.45
C MET A 22 -14.46 13.71 -11.95
N THR A 23 -14.06 14.91 -12.37
CA THR A 23 -13.79 15.14 -13.79
C THR A 23 -12.48 14.46 -14.19
N ARG A 24 -12.42 13.97 -15.44
CA ARG A 24 -11.18 13.43 -16.03
C ARG A 24 -9.98 14.38 -15.86
N ARG A 25 -10.21 15.69 -16.09
CA ARG A 25 -9.18 16.72 -15.94
C ARG A 25 -8.60 16.74 -14.53
N LEU A 26 -9.46 16.61 -13.53
CA LEU A 26 -9.08 16.64 -12.13
C LEU A 26 -8.16 15.47 -11.76
N VAL A 27 -8.52 14.25 -12.19
CA VAL A 27 -7.71 13.04 -11.98
C VAL A 27 -6.32 13.20 -12.59
N ILE A 28 -6.26 13.71 -13.83
CA ILE A 28 -4.99 13.96 -14.53
C ILE A 28 -4.15 15.02 -13.81
N ASP A 29 -4.77 16.11 -13.37
CA ASP A 29 -4.08 17.19 -12.66
C ASP A 29 -3.52 16.72 -11.30
N LEU A 30 -4.23 15.83 -10.58
CA LEU A 30 -3.71 15.18 -9.37
C LEU A 30 -2.47 14.33 -9.67
N CYS A 31 -2.53 13.47 -10.69
CA CYS A 31 -1.40 12.62 -11.08
C CYS A 31 -0.16 13.46 -11.43
N LYS A 32 -0.32 14.52 -12.24
CA LYS A 32 0.78 15.39 -12.65
C LYS A 32 1.42 16.12 -11.46
N LYS A 33 0.61 16.72 -10.59
CA LYS A 33 1.12 17.47 -9.43
C LYS A 33 1.81 16.54 -8.42
N ALA A 34 1.23 15.38 -8.15
CA ALA A 34 1.85 14.44 -7.23
C ALA A 34 3.15 13.86 -7.80
N ARG A 35 3.19 13.56 -9.10
CA ARG A 35 4.40 13.17 -9.82
C ARG A 35 5.53 14.18 -9.60
N ASP A 36 5.26 15.47 -9.77
CA ASP A 36 6.26 16.52 -9.59
C ASP A 36 6.81 16.51 -8.17
N ILE A 37 5.94 16.38 -7.16
CA ILE A 37 6.36 16.27 -5.75
C ILE A 37 7.21 15.01 -5.53
N PHE A 38 6.78 13.85 -6.02
CA PHE A 38 7.53 12.61 -5.83
C PHE A 38 8.92 12.68 -6.44
N ILE A 39 9.09 13.29 -7.62
CA ILE A 39 10.40 13.48 -8.25
C ILE A 39 11.31 14.37 -7.41
N THR A 40 10.77 15.42 -6.79
CA THR A 40 11.57 16.35 -5.97
C THR A 40 12.01 15.75 -4.63
N GLN A 41 11.21 14.86 -4.05
CA GLN A 41 11.55 14.19 -2.79
C GLN A 41 12.47 12.99 -3.02
N PRO A 42 13.34 12.61 -2.07
CA PRO A 42 14.20 11.43 -2.19
C PRO A 42 13.42 10.13 -2.45
N ILE A 43 14.03 9.18 -3.18
CA ILE A 43 13.41 7.86 -3.41
C ILE A 43 13.47 6.95 -2.16
N LEU A 44 14.48 7.17 -1.32
CA LEU A 44 14.57 6.67 0.05
C LEU A 44 14.27 7.84 0.97
N ILE A 45 13.07 7.88 1.55
CA ILE A 45 12.64 9.02 2.36
C ILE A 45 13.14 8.87 3.80
N GLU A 46 13.67 9.92 4.38
CA GLU A 46 14.02 9.98 5.80
C GLU A 46 12.90 10.70 6.55
N LEU A 47 12.35 10.04 7.57
CA LEU A 47 11.15 10.48 8.29
C LEU A 47 11.42 10.56 9.79
N ILE A 48 10.75 11.49 10.45
CA ILE A 48 10.83 11.69 11.89
C ILE A 48 9.46 11.36 12.50
N ALA A 49 9.46 10.66 13.63
CA ALA A 49 8.27 10.41 14.42
C ALA A 49 7.75 11.71 15.09
N PRO A 50 6.45 11.83 15.41
CA PRO A 50 5.44 10.79 15.37
C PRO A 50 4.77 10.66 14.00
N LEU A 51 4.44 9.42 13.61
CA LEU A 51 3.64 9.15 12.42
C LEU A 51 2.91 7.81 12.50
N LYS A 52 1.95 7.64 11.59
CA LYS A 52 1.17 6.41 11.44
C LYS A 52 1.58 5.69 10.14
N VAL A 53 1.89 4.41 10.24
CA VAL A 53 2.27 3.57 9.11
C VAL A 53 1.11 2.66 8.72
N CYS A 54 0.74 2.69 7.45
CA CYS A 54 -0.36 1.93 6.86
C CYS A 54 0.16 0.98 5.78
N GLY A 55 -0.34 -0.27 5.79
CA GLY A 55 -0.11 -1.25 4.73
C GLY A 55 -1.12 -1.14 3.58
N ASP A 56 -1.35 -2.29 2.93
CA ASP A 56 -2.21 -2.47 1.76
C ASP A 56 -3.63 -1.88 1.92
N ILE A 57 -4.14 -1.23 0.85
CA ILE A 57 -5.49 -0.62 0.76
C ILE A 57 -6.37 -1.27 -0.33
N TYR A 58 -5.79 -1.64 -1.47
CA TYR A 58 -6.44 -2.28 -2.63
C TYR A 58 -7.79 -1.69 -3.04
N GLY A 59 -7.92 -0.36 -3.11
CA GLY A 59 -9.14 0.28 -3.57
C GLY A 59 -10.35 0.11 -2.66
N GLN A 60 -10.16 -0.33 -1.40
CA GLN A 60 -11.22 -0.38 -0.39
C GLN A 60 -11.45 1.01 0.24
N TYR A 61 -11.94 1.94 -0.59
CA TYR A 61 -12.03 3.37 -0.27
C TYR A 61 -12.71 3.69 1.06
N TYR A 62 -13.82 3.02 1.37
CA TYR A 62 -14.54 3.23 2.62
C TYR A 62 -13.76 2.75 3.85
N GLN A 63 -12.96 1.69 3.71
CA GLN A 63 -12.06 1.28 4.79
C GLN A 63 -10.96 2.30 5.02
N LEU A 64 -10.42 2.90 3.94
CA LEU A 64 -9.48 4.00 4.05
C LEU A 64 -10.09 5.20 4.80
N LEU A 65 -11.34 5.56 4.50
CA LEU A 65 -12.06 6.62 5.19
C LEU A 65 -12.28 6.32 6.68
N ARG A 66 -12.75 5.11 7.02
CA ARG A 66 -12.90 4.65 8.42
C ARG A 66 -11.58 4.63 9.18
N MET A 67 -10.50 4.24 8.49
CA MET A 67 -9.16 4.29 9.06
C MET A 67 -8.81 5.72 9.43
N PHE A 68 -9.04 6.71 8.55
CA PHE A 68 -8.79 8.11 8.88
C PHE A 68 -9.72 8.68 9.96
N GLU A 69 -10.98 8.23 10.05
CA GLU A 69 -11.87 8.60 11.16
C GLU A 69 -11.31 8.10 12.50
N SER A 70 -10.82 6.87 12.52
CA SER A 70 -10.30 6.22 13.72
C SER A 70 -8.91 6.74 14.11
N CYS A 71 -8.06 6.98 13.11
CA CYS A 71 -6.64 7.30 13.30
C CYS A 71 -6.35 8.80 13.24
N GLY A 72 -7.30 9.62 12.76
CA GLY A 72 -7.18 11.08 12.63
C GLY A 72 -6.82 11.54 11.21
N PHE A 73 -7.72 12.27 10.55
CA PHE A 73 -7.46 12.81 9.21
C PHE A 73 -6.23 13.74 9.14
N PRO A 74 -5.47 13.73 8.03
CA PRO A 74 -4.43 14.72 7.78
C PRO A 74 -4.97 16.18 7.82
N PRO A 75 -4.26 17.11 8.47
CA PRO A 75 -2.89 17.00 9.00
C PRO A 75 -2.84 16.69 10.51
N LYS A 76 -3.92 16.19 11.12
CA LYS A 76 -3.94 15.88 12.56
C LYS A 76 -2.96 14.76 12.95
N ALA A 77 -2.61 13.91 11.99
CA ALA A 77 -1.59 12.89 12.12
C ALA A 77 -0.74 12.86 10.84
N ASN A 78 0.54 12.56 10.99
CA ASN A 78 1.45 12.27 9.89
C ASN A 78 1.24 10.82 9.43
N TYR A 79 1.38 10.55 8.14
CA TYR A 79 1.16 9.23 7.57
C TYR A 79 2.26 8.79 6.63
N LEU A 80 2.62 7.52 6.72
CA LEU A 80 3.38 6.77 5.73
C LEU A 80 2.52 5.59 5.27
N PHE A 81 2.26 5.48 3.97
CA PHE A 81 1.66 4.27 3.40
C PHE A 81 2.72 3.45 2.66
N LEU A 82 2.61 2.13 2.78
CA LEU A 82 3.61 1.19 2.29
C LEU A 82 3.39 0.73 0.84
N GLY A 83 2.23 1.00 0.24
CA GLY A 83 1.93 0.63 -1.15
C GLY A 83 0.58 -0.07 -1.31
N ASN A 84 0.34 -0.58 -2.52
CA ASN A 84 -0.84 -1.35 -2.91
C ASN A 84 -2.15 -0.60 -2.63
N TYR A 85 -2.28 0.55 -3.28
CA TYR A 85 -3.44 1.43 -3.20
C TYR A 85 -4.56 0.98 -4.13
N VAL A 86 -4.20 0.39 -5.26
CA VAL A 86 -5.12 0.10 -6.39
C VAL A 86 -5.15 -1.38 -6.73
N GLY A 87 -6.10 -1.75 -7.59
CA GLY A 87 -6.23 -3.08 -8.16
C GLY A 87 -7.51 -3.76 -7.68
N LYS A 88 -7.37 -4.67 -6.72
CA LYS A 88 -8.35 -5.73 -6.45
C LYS A 88 -9.72 -5.26 -5.94
N GLY A 89 -9.82 -4.08 -5.33
CA GLY A 89 -11.08 -3.52 -4.82
C GLY A 89 -11.78 -2.60 -5.81
N ARG A 90 -12.99 -2.17 -5.43
CA ARG A 90 -13.98 -1.58 -6.35
C ARG A 90 -13.86 -0.06 -6.57
N GLN A 91 -13.06 0.63 -5.76
CA GLN A 91 -12.93 2.10 -5.77
C GLN A 91 -11.46 2.53 -5.69
N SER A 92 -10.65 1.98 -6.59
CA SER A 92 -9.22 2.29 -6.66
C SER A 92 -8.98 3.72 -7.10
N ILE A 93 -9.82 4.28 -7.99
CA ILE A 93 -9.67 5.68 -8.44
C ILE A 93 -9.90 6.65 -7.28
N GLU A 94 -10.99 6.52 -6.50
CA GLU A 94 -11.23 7.36 -5.32
C GLU A 94 -10.09 7.24 -4.30
N THR A 95 -9.67 6.00 -4.03
CA THR A 95 -8.57 5.68 -3.12
C THR A 95 -7.31 6.43 -3.52
N MET A 96 -6.86 6.24 -4.76
CA MET A 96 -5.64 6.87 -5.23
C MET A 96 -5.79 8.40 -5.28
N CYS A 97 -6.91 8.93 -5.79
CA CYS A 97 -7.14 10.37 -5.86
C CYS A 97 -7.13 11.04 -4.48
N LEU A 98 -7.70 10.42 -3.45
CA LEU A 98 -7.66 10.95 -2.07
C LEU A 98 -6.24 10.97 -1.52
N LEU A 99 -5.49 9.89 -1.70
CA LEU A 99 -4.10 9.80 -1.25
C LEU A 99 -3.21 10.83 -1.97
N LEU A 100 -3.36 10.97 -3.29
CA LEU A 100 -2.65 12.01 -4.07
C LEU A 100 -3.03 13.42 -3.64
N ALA A 101 -4.32 13.68 -3.37
CA ALA A 101 -4.78 14.98 -2.89
C ALA A 101 -4.15 15.33 -1.52
N TYR A 102 -4.02 14.36 -0.61
CA TYR A 102 -3.31 14.57 0.64
C TYR A 102 -1.80 14.75 0.44
N LYS A 103 -1.19 13.98 -0.45
CA LYS A 103 0.23 14.17 -0.79
C LYS A 103 0.52 15.58 -1.31
N ILE A 104 -0.36 16.10 -2.17
CA ILE A 104 -0.23 17.45 -2.71
C ILE A 104 -0.47 18.51 -1.64
N LYS A 105 -1.44 18.29 -0.76
CA LYS A 105 -1.82 19.27 0.26
C LYS A 105 -0.84 19.33 1.44
N TYR A 106 -0.27 18.19 1.82
CA TYR A 106 0.61 18.05 2.98
C TYR A 106 1.88 17.23 2.60
N PRO A 107 2.72 17.75 1.69
CA PRO A 107 3.84 16.98 1.13
C PRO A 107 4.88 16.54 2.16
N GLU A 108 4.97 17.25 3.29
CA GLU A 108 5.89 17.00 4.41
C GLU A 108 5.25 16.26 5.61
N ASN A 109 3.97 15.88 5.51
CA ASN A 109 3.24 15.14 6.57
C ASN A 109 2.58 13.86 6.04
N PHE A 110 2.55 13.67 4.72
CA PHE A 110 1.85 12.56 4.07
C PHE A 110 2.76 11.93 3.01
N PHE A 111 3.10 10.67 3.23
CA PHE A 111 4.10 9.93 2.45
C PHE A 111 3.49 8.65 1.91
N LEU A 112 3.82 8.34 0.65
CA LEU A 112 3.28 7.21 -0.10
C LEU A 112 4.45 6.47 -0.73
N LEU A 113 4.75 5.25 -0.27
CA LEU A 113 5.70 4.36 -0.92
C LEU A 113 5.04 3.62 -2.08
N ARG A 114 5.85 3.12 -2.99
CA ARG A 114 5.40 2.32 -4.12
C ARG A 114 5.17 0.88 -3.67
N GLY A 115 4.02 0.30 -3.99
CA GLY A 115 3.79 -1.14 -3.92
C GLY A 115 3.92 -1.82 -5.29
N ASN A 116 3.78 -3.14 -5.32
CA ASN A 116 3.85 -3.90 -6.56
C ASN A 116 2.65 -3.66 -7.49
N HIS A 117 1.49 -3.31 -6.92
CA HIS A 117 0.30 -2.91 -7.68
C HIS A 117 0.43 -1.52 -8.32
N GLU A 118 1.37 -0.69 -7.91
CA GLU A 118 1.69 0.57 -8.58
C GLU A 118 2.62 0.33 -9.79
N SER A 119 2.22 -0.62 -10.64
CA SER A 119 2.88 -0.98 -11.89
C SER A 119 1.86 -1.30 -12.97
N SER A 120 2.18 -0.88 -14.20
CA SER A 120 1.30 -1.03 -15.36
C SER A 120 1.00 -2.49 -15.71
N PHE A 121 1.87 -3.42 -15.32
CA PHE A 121 1.64 -4.85 -15.54
C PHE A 121 0.62 -5.39 -14.52
N VAL A 122 0.87 -5.21 -13.22
CA VAL A 122 0.01 -5.77 -12.18
C VAL A 122 -1.36 -5.10 -12.16
N ASN A 123 -1.42 -3.77 -12.24
CA ASN A 123 -2.69 -3.05 -12.15
C ASN A 123 -3.60 -3.26 -13.36
N LYS A 124 -3.03 -3.70 -14.49
CA LYS A 124 -3.79 -4.08 -15.67
C LYS A 124 -4.50 -5.41 -15.47
N GLU A 125 -3.80 -6.40 -14.91
CA GLU A 125 -4.37 -7.72 -14.61
C GLU A 125 -5.33 -7.67 -13.41
N ASP A 126 -5.00 -6.88 -12.39
CA ASP A 126 -5.76 -6.82 -11.14
C ASP A 126 -6.83 -5.72 -11.12
N GLY A 127 -7.37 -5.32 -12.29
CA GLY A 127 -8.64 -4.59 -12.38
C GLY A 127 -8.57 -3.05 -12.45
N PHE A 128 -7.46 -2.41 -12.06
CA PHE A 128 -7.39 -0.93 -12.04
C PHE A 128 -7.48 -0.31 -13.45
N TYR A 129 -6.84 -0.94 -14.44
CA TYR A 129 -6.96 -0.51 -15.83
C TYR A 129 -8.42 -0.56 -16.31
N ALA A 130 -9.14 -1.64 -15.97
CA ALA A 130 -10.54 -1.79 -16.32
C ALA A 130 -11.41 -0.72 -15.64
N GLU A 131 -11.16 -0.40 -14.36
CA GLU A 131 -11.85 0.68 -13.65
C GLU A 131 -11.65 2.04 -14.35
N CYS A 132 -10.40 2.36 -14.73
CA CYS A 132 -10.07 3.59 -15.45
C CYS A 132 -10.76 3.68 -16.81
N ALA A 133 -10.72 2.59 -17.59
CA ALA A 133 -11.31 2.51 -18.91
C ALA A 133 -12.84 2.64 -18.87
N LEU A 134 -13.48 2.02 -17.87
CA LEU A 134 -14.94 2.06 -17.70
C LEU A 134 -15.45 3.43 -17.26
N ARG A 135 -14.75 4.08 -16.32
CA ARG A 135 -15.22 5.34 -15.71
C ARG A 135 -14.82 6.59 -16.48
N PHE A 136 -13.74 6.51 -17.25
CA PHE A 136 -13.22 7.63 -18.03
C PHE A 136 -12.85 7.13 -19.43
N ASP A 137 -11.56 6.86 -19.63
CA ASP A 137 -11.02 6.26 -20.83
C ASP A 137 -9.66 5.61 -20.47
N PRO A 138 -9.17 4.66 -21.28
CA PRO A 138 -7.93 3.93 -20.98
C PRO A 138 -6.71 4.82 -20.70
N LYS A 139 -6.62 6.02 -21.31
CA LYS A 139 -5.45 6.90 -21.14
C LYS A 139 -5.35 7.45 -19.72
N VAL A 140 -6.42 7.45 -18.92
CA VAL A 140 -6.34 7.85 -17.51
C VAL A 140 -5.42 6.91 -16.73
N CYS A 141 -5.39 5.61 -17.06
CA CYS A 141 -4.48 4.66 -16.43
C CYS A 141 -3.01 5.00 -16.74
N ASP A 142 -2.71 5.50 -17.94
CA ASP A 142 -1.35 5.93 -18.31
C ASP A 142 -0.86 7.08 -17.42
N TYR A 143 -1.72 8.06 -17.11
CA TYR A 143 -1.35 9.15 -16.18
C TYR A 143 -1.09 8.67 -14.76
N PHE A 144 -1.85 7.67 -14.28
CA PHE A 144 -1.55 7.03 -13.00
C PHE A 144 -0.22 6.29 -13.05
N ASN A 145 0.04 5.51 -14.11
CA ASN A 145 1.29 4.78 -14.28
C ASN A 145 2.51 5.70 -14.35
N ASP A 146 2.41 6.83 -15.05
CA ASP A 146 3.46 7.87 -15.07
C ASP A 146 3.73 8.42 -13.67
N CYS A 147 2.69 8.61 -12.86
CA CYS A 147 2.81 9.03 -11.47
C CYS A 147 3.44 7.93 -10.60
N PHE A 148 2.99 6.68 -10.73
CA PHE A 148 3.49 5.51 -10.00
C PHE A 148 4.98 5.27 -10.25
N ASN A 149 5.43 5.46 -11.50
CA ASN A 149 6.83 5.33 -11.88
C ASN A 149 7.76 6.33 -11.16
N CYS A 150 7.21 7.36 -10.54
CA CYS A 150 7.95 8.38 -9.79
C CYS A 150 7.92 8.17 -8.28
N MET A 151 7.17 7.19 -7.76
CA MET A 151 7.01 7.02 -6.31
C MET A 151 8.30 6.58 -5.62
N PRO A 152 8.54 7.00 -4.37
CA PRO A 152 9.61 6.49 -3.52
C PRO A 152 9.36 5.02 -3.18
N VAL A 153 10.42 4.26 -2.90
CA VAL A 153 10.32 2.79 -2.76
C VAL A 153 10.57 2.30 -1.33
N ALA A 154 11.20 3.13 -0.51
CA ALA A 154 11.46 2.83 0.89
C ALA A 154 11.54 4.12 1.72
N SER A 155 11.51 3.96 3.04
CA SER A 155 11.82 5.03 3.97
C SER A 155 12.58 4.51 5.19
N VAL A 156 13.26 5.41 5.88
CA VAL A 156 13.83 5.18 7.21
C VAL A 156 13.15 6.14 8.19
N ILE A 157 12.54 5.60 9.25
CA ILE A 157 11.87 6.38 10.29
C ILE A 157 12.77 6.43 11.52
N GLY A 158 13.08 7.64 11.98
CA GLY A 158 13.86 7.91 13.19
C GLY A 158 15.21 7.18 13.20
N ASP A 159 15.84 7.01 12.04
CA ASP A 159 17.08 6.27 11.83
C ASP A 159 17.08 4.80 12.28
N LYS A 160 15.91 4.25 12.64
CA LYS A 160 15.80 2.92 13.27
C LYS A 160 14.84 1.96 12.58
N ILE A 161 13.82 2.46 11.89
CA ILE A 161 12.82 1.59 11.26
C ILE A 161 12.94 1.71 9.76
N PHE A 162 13.30 0.62 9.08
CA PHE A 162 13.29 0.55 7.62
C PHE A 162 11.92 0.11 7.12
N ALA A 163 11.27 0.97 6.36
CA ALA A 163 9.94 0.72 5.81
C ALA A 163 10.01 0.51 4.29
N VAL A 164 9.41 -0.58 3.83
CA VAL A 164 9.40 -1.02 2.42
C VAL A 164 8.12 -1.78 2.13
N HIS A 165 7.67 -1.85 0.88
CA HIS A 165 6.45 -2.59 0.57
C HIS A 165 6.60 -4.10 0.77
N GLY A 166 7.44 -4.77 -0.02
CA GLY A 166 7.59 -6.22 -0.04
C GLY A 166 8.57 -6.72 1.01
N GLY A 167 9.86 -6.43 0.83
CA GLY A 167 10.89 -6.95 1.72
C GLY A 167 12.31 -6.63 1.30
N LEU A 168 13.23 -7.54 1.64
CA LEU A 168 14.66 -7.38 1.39
C LEU A 168 15.07 -7.97 0.03
N SER A 169 16.29 -7.64 -0.42
CA SER A 169 16.93 -8.22 -1.60
C SER A 169 18.34 -8.73 -1.26
N PRO A 170 18.81 -9.84 -1.85
CA PRO A 170 20.22 -10.26 -1.74
C PRO A 170 21.17 -9.22 -2.34
N GLU A 171 20.69 -8.38 -3.27
CA GLU A 171 21.47 -7.30 -3.87
C GLU A 171 21.56 -6.05 -2.98
N LEU A 172 20.71 -5.94 -1.94
CA LEU A 172 20.69 -4.79 -1.04
C LEU A 172 21.82 -4.87 -0.01
N GLN A 173 22.97 -4.33 -0.39
CA GLN A 173 24.17 -4.29 0.46
C GLN A 173 24.36 -2.94 1.14
N SER A 174 23.79 -1.86 0.60
CA SER A 174 23.81 -0.51 1.16
C SER A 174 22.53 0.24 0.80
N LEU A 175 22.01 1.03 1.75
CA LEU A 175 20.88 1.93 1.49
C LEU A 175 21.19 2.97 0.40
N GLU A 176 22.48 3.25 0.14
CA GLU A 176 22.91 4.09 -0.99
C GLU A 176 22.50 3.51 -2.35
N GLN A 177 22.36 2.18 -2.47
CA GLN A 177 21.87 1.57 -3.71
C GLN A 177 20.44 2.00 -4.01
N ILE A 178 19.60 2.15 -2.96
CA ILE A 178 18.23 2.65 -3.10
C ILE A 178 18.26 4.11 -3.54
N ARG A 179 19.11 4.95 -2.93
CA ARG A 179 19.25 6.38 -3.27
C ARG A 179 19.66 6.63 -4.72
N ARG A 180 20.34 5.67 -5.35
CA ARG A 180 20.84 5.76 -6.74
C ARG A 180 19.80 5.39 -7.80
N PHE A 181 18.62 4.90 -7.41
CA PHE A 181 17.56 4.63 -8.38
C PHE A 181 17.15 5.91 -9.12
N VAL A 182 17.12 5.82 -10.45
CA VAL A 182 16.66 6.90 -11.32
C VAL A 182 15.15 6.79 -11.48
N ARG A 183 14.44 7.92 -11.35
CA ARG A 183 12.99 8.01 -11.61
C ARG A 183 12.72 9.02 -12.72
N PRO A 184 11.66 8.81 -13.54
CA PRO A 184 10.70 7.71 -13.50
C PRO A 184 11.30 6.35 -13.91
N THR A 185 10.84 5.26 -13.29
CA THR A 185 11.23 3.90 -13.66
C THR A 185 10.06 2.94 -13.59
N THR A 186 9.97 2.00 -14.52
CA THR A 186 9.10 0.82 -14.39
C THR A 186 9.71 -0.19 -13.42
N ILE A 187 8.90 -1.09 -12.86
CA ILE A 187 9.42 -2.20 -12.04
C ILE A 187 10.02 -3.26 -12.98
N PRO A 188 11.30 -3.65 -12.81
CA PRO A 188 11.90 -4.73 -13.58
C PRO A 188 11.31 -6.10 -13.22
N LYS A 189 11.63 -7.12 -14.02
CA LYS A 189 11.20 -8.50 -13.78
C LYS A 189 11.97 -9.19 -12.65
N ASP A 190 13.14 -8.68 -12.31
CA ASP A 190 14.08 -9.20 -11.32
C ASP A 190 14.97 -8.07 -10.76
N GLY A 191 15.82 -8.41 -9.79
CA GLY A 191 16.82 -7.53 -9.20
C GLY A 191 16.28 -6.66 -8.05
N LEU A 192 17.15 -5.79 -7.53
CA LEU A 192 16.90 -5.03 -6.29
C LEU A 192 15.51 -4.36 -6.20
N LEU A 193 15.09 -3.62 -7.23
CA LEU A 193 13.80 -2.91 -7.20
C LEU A 193 12.61 -3.88 -7.23
N HIS A 194 12.74 -4.99 -7.95
CA HIS A 194 11.71 -6.03 -7.97
C HIS A 194 11.56 -6.64 -6.58
N ASP A 195 12.66 -7.11 -6.00
CA ASP A 195 12.67 -7.77 -4.70
C ASP A 195 12.11 -6.89 -3.58
N MET A 196 12.47 -5.61 -3.55
CA MET A 196 11.95 -4.66 -2.57
C MET A 196 10.42 -4.58 -2.58
N LEU A 197 9.78 -4.83 -3.72
CA LEU A 197 8.33 -4.73 -3.89
C LEU A 197 7.63 -6.09 -3.85
N TRP A 198 8.37 -7.20 -3.93
CA TRP A 198 7.80 -8.54 -4.09
C TRP A 198 8.25 -9.58 -3.07
N ALA A 199 9.43 -9.43 -2.46
CA ALA A 199 10.01 -10.44 -1.59
C ALA A 199 9.18 -10.62 -0.31
N GLN A 200 9.17 -11.83 0.26
CA GLN A 200 8.40 -12.14 1.46
C GLN A 200 9.23 -12.91 2.51
N PRO A 201 9.03 -12.63 3.82
CA PRO A 201 9.63 -13.43 4.88
C PRO A 201 9.01 -14.83 4.93
N GLU A 202 9.82 -15.84 5.25
CA GLU A 202 9.38 -17.23 5.45
C GLU A 202 10.04 -17.83 6.70
N ALA A 203 9.23 -18.34 7.63
CA ALA A 203 9.71 -18.72 8.97
C ALA A 203 10.61 -19.96 8.99
N ASN A 204 10.38 -20.89 8.07
CA ASN A 204 11.09 -22.17 8.01
C ASN A 204 12.27 -22.15 7.01
N LEU A 205 12.70 -20.95 6.60
CA LEU A 205 13.79 -20.73 5.66
C LEU A 205 15.00 -20.17 6.40
N SER A 206 16.21 -20.60 6.02
CA SER A 206 17.46 -19.91 6.35
C SER A 206 18.07 -19.38 5.06
N GLY A 207 18.49 -18.12 5.08
CA GLY A 207 18.98 -17.41 3.91
C GLY A 207 17.86 -17.03 2.94
N TRP A 208 18.13 -17.22 1.64
CA TRP A 208 17.22 -16.87 0.55
C TRP A 208 16.61 -18.12 -0.09
N GLY A 209 15.37 -18.01 -0.56
CA GLY A 209 14.65 -19.07 -1.25
C GLY A 209 13.90 -18.53 -2.47
N GLU A 210 13.69 -19.36 -3.48
CA GLU A 210 12.90 -19.00 -4.66
C GLU A 210 11.41 -19.14 -4.38
N ARG A 211 10.59 -18.25 -4.96
CA ARG A 211 9.13 -18.37 -4.94
C ARG A 211 8.58 -18.52 -6.36
N GLN A 212 7.53 -19.32 -6.49
CA GLN A 212 6.83 -19.51 -7.77
C GLN A 212 6.05 -18.27 -8.25
N ILE A 213 5.88 -17.26 -7.41
CA ILE A 213 5.08 -16.07 -7.71
C ILE A 213 5.98 -15.01 -8.35
N GLN A 214 5.89 -14.86 -9.67
CA GLN A 214 6.50 -13.80 -10.47
C GLN A 214 8.03 -13.61 -10.33
N GLY A 215 8.78 -14.65 -9.95
CA GLY A 215 10.23 -14.56 -9.74
C GLY A 215 10.62 -13.90 -8.41
N SER A 216 9.66 -13.69 -7.51
CA SER A 216 9.86 -13.18 -6.15
C SER A 216 10.76 -14.09 -5.31
N LEU A 217 11.45 -13.50 -4.35
CA LEU A 217 12.27 -14.20 -3.36
C LEU A 217 11.55 -14.37 -2.02
N ALA A 218 11.93 -15.42 -1.29
CA ALA A 218 11.67 -15.60 0.12
C ALA A 218 12.96 -15.35 0.92
N PHE A 219 12.83 -14.87 2.16
CA PHE A 219 13.98 -14.68 3.05
C PHE A 219 13.68 -15.13 4.48
N GLY A 220 14.69 -15.71 5.12
CA GLY A 220 14.61 -16.24 6.49
C GLY A 220 14.76 -15.18 7.59
N PRO A 221 14.54 -15.57 8.86
CA PRO A 221 14.79 -14.70 10.02
C PRO A 221 16.25 -14.22 10.13
N ASP A 222 17.20 -15.07 9.72
CA ASP A 222 18.63 -14.78 9.72
C ASP A 222 19.01 -13.63 8.76
N VAL A 223 18.33 -13.54 7.62
CA VAL A 223 18.50 -12.41 6.68
C VAL A 223 18.02 -11.10 7.29
N VAL A 224 16.88 -11.12 8.00
CA VAL A 224 16.34 -9.94 8.71
C VAL A 224 17.31 -9.45 9.78
N GLU A 225 17.80 -10.36 10.62
CA GLU A 225 18.74 -10.04 11.70
C GLU A 225 20.04 -9.45 11.14
N SER A 226 20.63 -10.12 10.15
CA SER A 226 21.87 -9.66 9.49
C SER A 226 21.72 -8.28 8.85
N PHE A 227 20.59 -8.02 8.18
CA PHE A 227 20.32 -6.71 7.55
C PHE A 227 20.25 -5.61 8.60
N LEU A 228 19.48 -5.83 9.67
CA LEU A 228 19.28 -4.81 10.70
C LEU A 228 20.58 -4.50 11.46
N GLU A 229 21.38 -5.53 11.80
CA GLU A 229 22.69 -5.34 12.44
C GLU A 229 23.64 -4.55 11.55
N LYS A 230 23.75 -4.93 10.27
CA LYS A 230 24.61 -4.26 9.28
C LYS A 230 24.28 -2.78 9.09
N HIS A 231 23.00 -2.42 9.18
CA HIS A 231 22.52 -1.07 8.94
C HIS A 231 22.20 -0.29 10.22
N HIS A 232 22.49 -0.85 11.40
CA HIS A 232 22.22 -0.26 12.72
C HIS A 232 20.74 0.11 12.96
N LEU A 233 19.85 -0.67 12.38
CA LEU A 233 18.40 -0.54 12.46
C LEU A 233 17.81 -1.50 13.51
N ASP A 234 16.60 -1.20 13.95
CA ASP A 234 15.90 -1.97 14.98
C ASP A 234 14.71 -2.78 14.46
N LEU A 235 14.06 -2.30 13.39
CA LEU A 235 12.83 -2.90 12.86
C LEU A 235 12.73 -2.75 11.34
N ILE A 236 12.23 -3.80 10.68
CA ILE A 236 11.69 -3.72 9.32
C ILE A 236 10.17 -3.61 9.41
N CYS A 237 9.58 -2.59 8.79
CA CYS A 237 8.13 -2.46 8.66
C CYS A 237 7.72 -2.65 7.19
N ARG A 238 6.83 -3.59 6.92
CA ARG A 238 6.45 -3.93 5.53
C ARG A 238 4.97 -4.26 5.36
N SER A 239 4.51 -4.36 4.11
CA SER A 239 3.14 -4.78 3.74
C SER A 239 3.16 -5.83 2.64
N SER A 240 2.18 -6.07 1.77
CA SER A 240 2.24 -7.11 0.70
C SER A 240 1.97 -8.58 1.11
N GLN A 241 1.58 -8.89 2.35
CA GLN A 241 1.03 -10.21 2.72
C GLN A 241 -0.24 -10.01 3.53
N PHE A 242 -1.24 -10.84 3.24
CA PHE A 242 -2.45 -10.92 4.04
C PHE A 242 -2.12 -11.37 5.46
N VAL A 243 -2.68 -10.67 6.44
CA VAL A 243 -2.53 -10.98 7.86
C VAL A 243 -3.90 -10.93 8.53
N GLN A 244 -4.23 -12.00 9.26
CA GLN A 244 -5.55 -12.16 9.87
C GLN A 244 -5.88 -11.06 10.89
N THR A 245 -4.91 -10.65 11.70
CA THR A 245 -5.06 -9.64 12.77
C THR A 245 -4.65 -8.23 12.32
N GLY A 246 -4.47 -8.02 11.01
CA GLY A 246 -3.99 -6.77 10.43
C GLY A 246 -2.49 -6.49 10.64
N TYR A 247 -1.83 -7.11 11.62
CA TYR A 247 -0.37 -7.08 11.76
C TYR A 247 0.19 -8.39 12.31
N GLU A 248 1.41 -8.72 11.92
CA GLU A 248 2.12 -9.92 12.36
C GLU A 248 3.62 -9.64 12.51
N PHE A 249 4.19 -10.11 13.61
CA PHE A 249 5.63 -10.03 13.85
C PHE A 249 6.37 -11.25 13.31
N PHE A 250 7.59 -11.00 12.86
CA PHE A 250 8.53 -11.99 12.34
C PHE A 250 9.91 -11.78 12.96
N ALA A 251 10.77 -12.80 12.91
CA ALA A 251 12.16 -12.76 13.37
C ALA A 251 12.31 -12.12 14.77
N ARG A 252 11.65 -12.68 15.80
CA ARG A 252 11.69 -12.17 17.18
C ARG A 252 11.30 -10.68 17.30
N ARG A 253 10.26 -10.26 16.55
CA ARG A 253 9.76 -8.88 16.46
C ARG A 253 10.71 -7.88 15.81
N ARG A 254 11.69 -8.37 15.03
CA ARG A 254 12.61 -7.53 14.24
C ARG A 254 12.04 -7.17 12.85
N LEU A 255 10.95 -7.81 12.44
CA LEU A 255 10.14 -7.41 11.30
C LEU A 255 8.66 -7.41 11.68
N VAL A 256 7.91 -6.45 11.16
CA VAL A 256 6.44 -6.42 11.26
C VAL A 256 5.82 -6.28 9.88
N THR A 257 4.85 -7.13 9.59
CA THR A 257 3.98 -7.03 8.42
C THR A 257 2.70 -6.32 8.83
N LEU A 258 2.29 -5.30 8.07
CA LEU A 258 1.04 -4.56 8.22
C LEU A 258 0.10 -4.86 7.06
N PHE A 259 -1.18 -4.92 7.37
CA PHE A 259 -2.29 -5.02 6.43
C PHE A 259 -3.41 -4.12 6.96
N THR A 260 -3.67 -2.99 6.30
CA THR A 260 -4.56 -1.95 6.86
C THR A 260 -6.03 -2.16 6.50
N THR A 261 -6.31 -3.09 5.60
CA THR A 261 -7.65 -3.29 5.05
C THR A 261 -8.38 -4.44 5.75
N PRO A 262 -9.39 -4.16 6.60
CA PRO A 262 -10.22 -5.20 7.19
C PRO A 262 -11.20 -5.75 6.15
N ASN A 263 -11.67 -6.97 6.39
CA ASN A 263 -12.61 -7.65 5.50
C ASN A 263 -12.11 -7.61 4.04
N TYR A 264 -10.88 -8.08 3.83
CA TYR A 264 -10.21 -7.99 2.54
C TYR A 264 -11.07 -8.57 1.42
N LEU A 265 -11.29 -7.78 0.38
CA LEU A 265 -12.17 -8.05 -0.77
C LEU A 265 -13.61 -8.44 -0.42
N GLY A 266 -14.05 -8.24 0.82
CA GLY A 266 -15.38 -8.66 1.28
C GLY A 266 -15.55 -10.15 1.54
N ILE A 267 -14.48 -10.95 1.43
CA ILE A 267 -14.52 -12.43 1.56
C ILE A 267 -13.74 -12.96 2.75
N HIS A 268 -12.84 -12.14 3.32
CA HIS A 268 -12.05 -12.49 4.48
C HIS A 268 -12.63 -11.85 5.74
N ASP A 269 -12.40 -12.42 6.91
CA ASP A 269 -12.83 -11.81 8.18
C ASP A 269 -11.62 -11.30 8.98
N ASN A 270 -10.64 -10.72 8.27
CA ASN A 270 -9.45 -10.16 8.90
C ASN A 270 -9.72 -8.76 9.46
N ASP A 271 -8.96 -8.42 10.49
CA ASP A 271 -8.79 -7.05 10.94
C ASP A 271 -7.83 -6.28 10.02
N GLY A 272 -7.95 -4.96 10.00
CA GLY A 272 -6.91 -4.06 9.53
C GLY A 272 -6.08 -3.53 10.70
N ALA A 273 -4.83 -3.15 10.46
CA ALA A 273 -4.02 -2.46 11.46
C ALA A 273 -3.30 -1.24 10.90
N VAL A 274 -3.08 -0.26 11.79
CA VAL A 274 -2.19 0.89 11.58
C VAL A 274 -1.17 0.90 12.70
N MET A 275 0.12 0.99 12.36
CA MET A 275 1.17 1.11 13.36
C MET A 275 1.39 2.59 13.69
N CYS A 276 1.25 2.97 14.95
CA CYS A 276 1.59 4.29 15.45
C CYS A 276 3.02 4.25 15.98
N VAL A 277 3.88 5.10 15.41
CA VAL A 277 5.26 5.31 15.88
C VAL A 277 5.28 6.63 16.63
N GLU A 278 5.50 6.56 17.95
CA GLU A 278 5.59 7.72 18.83
C GLU A 278 6.97 8.39 18.76
N GLU A 279 7.14 9.56 19.37
CA GLU A 279 8.40 10.35 19.34
C GLU A 279 9.61 9.57 19.88
N ASP A 280 9.41 8.69 20.85
CA ASP A 280 10.43 7.80 21.44
C ASP A 280 10.59 6.48 20.66
N LEU A 281 9.99 6.38 19.48
CA LEU A 281 9.95 5.22 18.59
C LEU A 281 9.21 3.99 19.16
N VAL A 282 8.46 4.16 20.25
CA VAL A 282 7.55 3.11 20.72
C VAL A 282 6.49 2.89 19.64
N CYS A 283 6.37 1.63 19.22
CA CYS A 283 5.40 1.20 18.22
C CYS A 283 4.16 0.61 18.89
N THR A 284 3.00 1.22 18.66
CA THR A 284 1.69 0.67 19.06
C THR A 284 0.84 0.37 17.83
N PHE A 285 -0.22 -0.42 17.98
CA PHE A 285 -1.08 -0.84 16.87
C PHE A 285 -2.52 -0.45 17.14
N GLN A 286 -3.09 0.32 16.22
CA GLN A 286 -4.51 0.61 16.19
C GLN A 286 -5.22 -0.38 15.25
N ILE A 287 -6.08 -1.20 15.82
CA ILE A 287 -6.85 -2.21 15.08
C ILE A 287 -8.12 -1.58 14.50
N ILE A 288 -8.37 -1.85 13.22
CA ILE A 288 -9.57 -1.47 12.49
C ILE A 288 -10.37 -2.77 12.26
N PRO A 289 -11.43 -3.01 13.03
CA PRO A 289 -12.19 -4.25 12.90
C PRO A 289 -12.99 -4.28 11.59
N PRO A 290 -13.32 -5.49 11.10
CA PRO A 290 -14.31 -5.65 10.05
C PRO A 290 -15.62 -5.02 10.50
N MET A 291 -16.38 -4.57 9.51
CA MET A 291 -17.65 -3.91 9.75
C MET A 291 -18.71 -4.96 10.11
N SER A 292 -19.76 -4.59 10.84
CA SER A 292 -20.79 -5.55 11.26
C SER A 292 -21.50 -6.18 10.05
N GLN A 293 -22.05 -7.39 10.21
CA GLN A 293 -22.71 -8.11 9.11
C GLN A 293 -23.86 -7.31 8.51
N GLN A 294 -24.70 -6.64 9.31
CA GLN A 294 -25.77 -5.77 8.83
C GLN A 294 -25.27 -4.68 7.88
N VAL A 295 -24.08 -4.19 8.18
CA VAL A 295 -23.43 -3.14 7.44
C VAL A 295 -22.76 -3.74 6.19
N LYS A 296 -22.15 -4.94 6.28
CA LYS A 296 -21.68 -5.72 5.11
C LYS A 296 -22.84 -6.02 4.14
N ASP A 297 -24.00 -6.43 4.64
CA ASP A 297 -25.18 -6.77 3.83
C ASP A 297 -25.68 -5.54 3.06
N LEU A 298 -25.68 -4.35 3.66
CA LEU A 298 -25.98 -3.09 2.97
C LEU A 298 -24.93 -2.68 1.91
N TRP A 299 -23.74 -3.29 1.90
CA TRP A 299 -22.58 -2.87 1.10
C TRP A 299 -22.20 -3.84 -0.01
N TYR A 300 -22.60 -5.10 0.12
CA TYR A 300 -22.34 -6.17 -0.83
C TYR A 300 -23.64 -6.80 -1.38
N ASP A 301 -24.80 -6.13 -1.21
CA ASP A 301 -26.09 -6.49 -1.81
C ASP A 301 -26.07 -6.23 -3.33
N GLU A 302 -25.29 -7.04 -4.03
CA GLU A 302 -25.33 -7.20 -5.47
C GLU A 302 -25.79 -8.62 -5.78
N THR A 303 -26.55 -8.76 -6.87
CA THR A 303 -27.04 -10.07 -7.27
C THR A 303 -25.86 -10.98 -7.67
N PRO A 304 -26.01 -12.31 -7.59
CA PRO A 304 -24.97 -13.25 -8.00
C PRO A 304 -24.46 -13.04 -9.44
N GLU A 305 -25.24 -12.41 -10.32
CA GLU A 305 -24.81 -12.06 -11.69
C GLU A 305 -23.82 -10.88 -11.73
N GLU A 306 -23.99 -9.89 -10.87
CA GLU A 306 -23.12 -8.69 -10.80
C GLU A 306 -21.74 -9.05 -10.25
N ARG A 307 -21.68 -9.96 -9.26
CA ARG A 307 -20.42 -10.52 -8.74
C ARG A 307 -19.58 -11.21 -9.81
N LYS A 308 -20.21 -11.99 -10.70
CA LYS A 308 -19.54 -12.68 -11.82
C LYS A 308 -18.97 -11.74 -12.89
N ALA A 309 -19.51 -10.53 -13.00
CA ALA A 309 -19.02 -9.53 -13.97
C ALA A 309 -17.81 -8.75 -13.46
N THR A 310 -17.60 -8.69 -12.14
CA THR A 310 -16.55 -7.89 -11.49
C THR A 310 -15.45 -8.70 -10.81
N ASP A 311 -15.66 -9.99 -10.55
CA ASP A 311 -14.64 -10.84 -9.93
C ASP A 311 -13.54 -11.19 -10.94
N PRO A 312 -12.28 -10.77 -10.74
CA PRO A 312 -11.18 -11.40 -11.44
C PRO A 312 -11.14 -12.87 -11.03
N VAL A 313 -11.08 -13.76 -12.02
CA VAL A 313 -10.91 -15.21 -11.81
C VAL A 313 -9.51 -15.44 -11.21
N VAL A 314 -9.39 -15.27 -9.90
CA VAL A 314 -8.18 -15.62 -9.16
C VAL A 314 -8.41 -17.00 -8.54
N PRO A 315 -7.71 -18.06 -8.98
CA PRO A 315 -7.79 -19.33 -8.30
C PRO A 315 -7.11 -19.18 -6.93
N VAL A 316 -7.91 -19.12 -5.87
CA VAL A 316 -7.44 -19.33 -4.50
C VAL A 316 -7.03 -20.80 -4.40
N ARG A 317 -5.75 -21.10 -4.56
CA ARG A 317 -5.21 -22.41 -4.20
C ARG A 317 -5.09 -22.47 -2.68
N HIS A 318 -6.07 -23.10 -2.04
CA HIS A 318 -5.91 -23.59 -0.67
C HIS A 318 -4.72 -24.55 -0.65
N ARG A 319 -3.67 -24.24 0.12
CA ARG A 319 -2.76 -25.30 0.59
C ARG A 319 -3.52 -26.05 1.69
N PRO A 320 -3.64 -27.38 1.61
CA PRO A 320 -4.07 -28.16 2.75
C PRO A 320 -3.04 -27.98 3.86
N LEU A 321 -3.52 -27.76 5.08
CA LEU A 321 -2.71 -27.86 6.30
C LEU A 321 -2.20 -29.30 6.39
N GLY A 322 -0.89 -29.47 6.26
CA GLY A 322 -0.16 -30.70 6.47
C GLY A 322 1.10 -30.39 7.25
#